data_AF-A0A7J9Q5R2-F1
#
_entry.id   AF-A0A7J9Q5R2-F1
#
_cell.length_a   1.000
_cell.length_b   1.000
_cell.length_c   1.000
_cell.angle_alpha   90.00
_cell.angle_beta   90.00
_cell.angle_gamma   90.00
#
_symmetry.space_group_name_H-M   'P 1'
#
loop_
_entity.id
_entity.type
_entity.pdbx_description
1 polymer ?
#
loop_
_entity_poly.entity_id
_entity_poly.type
_entity_poly.pdbx_seq_one_letter_code
_entity_poly.pdbx_strand_id
1 'polypeptide(L)'
;MLDNVRKDIAYILDLIKVEKPKKLTLFVSGKWKYKFFRELKKEIEKTRDVSAIMKAIIPQFRENSKDVSKLVPLIVKNPGRIPLVILDQDIEFNVLQNSKKLFEDEFKSIVEIIKAEDSKQAKAKNAMPGKPAIVVE
;
A
#
# COMPACT_ATOMS: atom_id res chain seq x y z
N MET A 1 1.57 -9.23 -8.08
CA MET A 1 1.14 -8.59 -6.82
C MET A 1 1.00 -9.63 -5.71
N LEU A 2 0.12 -10.63 -5.85
CA LEU A 2 -0.13 -11.66 -4.84
C LEU A 2 1.14 -12.37 -4.36
N ASP A 3 2.04 -12.75 -5.27
CA ASP A 3 3.32 -13.37 -4.89
C ASP A 3 4.21 -12.46 -4.04
N ASN A 4 4.17 -11.14 -4.28
CA ASN A 4 4.93 -10.20 -3.45
C ASN A 4 4.32 -10.10 -2.06
N VAL A 5 2.99 -10.03 -1.96
CA VAL A 5 2.29 -10.02 -0.67
C VAL A 5 2.60 -11.31 0.11
N ARG A 6 2.57 -12.47 -0.54
CA ARG A 6 2.94 -13.76 0.04
C ARG A 6 4.36 -13.75 0.58
N LYS A 7 5.33 -13.29 -0.23
CA LYS A 7 6.74 -13.17 0.18
C LYS A 7 6.93 -12.20 1.35
N ASP A 8 6.23 -11.08 1.33
CA ASP A 8 6.28 -10.08 2.40
C ASP A 8 5.71 -10.66 3.72
N ILE A 9 4.60 -11.39 3.68
CA ILE A 9 4.06 -12.10 4.86
C ILE A 9 5.08 -13.11 5.38
N ALA A 10 5.61 -13.98 4.52
CA ALA A 10 6.58 -14.99 4.92
C ALA A 10 7.84 -14.38 5.54
N TYR A 11 8.36 -13.29 4.94
CA TYR A 11 9.50 -12.55 5.47
C TYR A 11 9.21 -11.92 6.84
N ILE A 12 8.02 -11.34 7.03
CA ILE A 12 7.64 -10.77 8.33
C ILE A 12 7.56 -11.87 9.40
N LEU A 13 6.96 -13.02 9.09
CA LEU A 13 6.82 -14.15 10.00
C LEU A 13 8.18 -14.73 10.42
N ASP A 14 9.09 -14.87 9.47
CA ASP A 14 10.48 -15.27 9.72
C ASP A 14 11.19 -14.27 10.64
N LEU A 15 11.05 -12.97 10.36
CA LEU A 15 11.68 -11.90 11.14
C LEU A 15 11.19 -11.85 12.60
N ILE A 16 9.90 -12.10 12.84
CA ILE A 16 9.34 -12.14 14.20
C ILE A 16 9.43 -13.53 14.84
N LYS A 17 9.96 -14.54 14.11
CA LYS A 17 10.06 -15.95 14.53
C LYS A 17 8.72 -16.56 14.97
N VAL A 18 7.65 -16.21 14.26
CA VAL A 18 6.30 -16.78 14.49
C VAL A 18 5.96 -17.68 13.32
N GLU A 19 5.91 -18.99 13.56
CA GLU A 19 5.57 -19.96 12.51
C GLU A 19 4.08 -19.96 12.17
N LYS A 20 3.20 -19.68 13.15
CA LYS A 20 1.75 -19.76 13.02
C LYS A 20 1.07 -18.57 13.68
N PRO A 21 0.91 -17.44 12.98
CA PRO A 21 0.20 -16.29 13.53
C PRO A 21 -1.27 -16.63 13.73
N LYS A 22 -1.90 -16.08 14.76
CA LYS A 22 -3.33 -16.31 14.99
C LYS A 22 -4.16 -15.56 13.96
N LYS A 23 -3.74 -14.34 13.64
CA LYS A 23 -4.43 -13.47 12.69
C LYS A 23 -3.46 -12.66 11.85
N LEU A 24 -3.77 -12.56 10.56
CA LEU A 24 -3.10 -11.73 9.58
C LEU A 24 -4.09 -10.70 9.05
N THR A 25 -3.83 -9.42 9.26
CA THR A 25 -4.66 -8.35 8.70
C THR A 25 -3.92 -7.64 7.57
N LEU A 26 -4.49 -7.67 6.38
CA LEU A 26 -4.03 -6.99 5.18
C LEU A 26 -4.83 -5.71 4.96
N PHE A 27 -4.15 -4.57 4.94
CA PHE A 27 -4.77 -3.27 4.68
C PHE A 27 -4.56 -2.86 3.22
N VAL A 28 -5.65 -2.72 2.48
CA VAL A 28 -5.64 -2.14 1.14
C VAL A 28 -5.45 -0.63 1.25
N SER A 29 -4.65 -0.05 0.36
CA SER A 29 -4.33 1.38 0.39
C SER A 29 -5.58 2.25 0.40
N GLY A 30 -5.49 3.44 1.00
CA GLY A 30 -6.60 4.39 1.00
C GLY A 30 -6.90 4.90 -0.40
N LYS A 31 -8.18 5.11 -0.73
CA LYS A 31 -8.66 5.44 -2.08
C LYS A 31 -7.93 6.62 -2.73
N TRP A 32 -7.62 7.66 -1.94
CA TRP A 32 -6.92 8.86 -2.43
C TRP A 32 -5.51 8.57 -2.96
N LYS A 33 -4.82 7.55 -2.41
CA LYS A 33 -3.44 7.23 -2.80
C LYS A 33 -3.36 6.76 -4.24
N TYR A 34 -4.36 6.03 -4.73
CA TYR A 34 -4.41 5.59 -6.13
C TYR A 34 -4.40 6.76 -7.10
N LYS A 35 -5.24 7.78 -6.85
CA LYS A 35 -5.22 9.02 -7.64
C LYS A 35 -3.88 9.76 -7.48
N PHE A 36 -3.37 9.84 -6.26
CA PHE A 36 -2.07 10.48 -5.98
C PHE A 36 -0.91 9.84 -6.75
N PHE A 37 -0.78 8.51 -6.74
CA PHE A 37 0.28 7.82 -7.48
C PHE A 37 0.13 7.99 -8.99
N ARG A 38 -1.10 8.05 -9.52
CA ARG A 38 -1.36 8.32 -10.94
C ARG A 38 -0.90 9.71 -11.35
N GLU A 39 -1.28 10.73 -10.58
CA GLU A 39 -0.86 12.12 -10.85
C GLU A 39 0.65 12.31 -10.62
N LEU A 40 1.21 11.70 -9.57
CA LEU A 40 2.63 11.75 -9.30
C LEU A 40 3.47 11.13 -10.41
N LYS A 41 3.03 9.99 -10.97
CA LYS A 41 3.71 9.35 -12.10
C LYS A 41 3.80 10.31 -13.30
N LYS A 42 2.68 10.98 -13.65
CA LYS A 42 2.65 11.97 -14.74
C LYS A 42 3.58 13.16 -14.48
N GLU A 43 3.64 13.66 -13.24
CA GLU A 43 4.51 14.80 -12.91
C GLU A 43 5.99 14.41 -12.91
N ILE A 44 6.34 13.19 -12.46
CA ILE A 44 7.71 12.68 -12.49
C ILE A 44 8.21 12.46 -13.92
N GLU A 45 7.31 12.09 -14.85
CA GLU A 45 7.63 12.00 -16.28
C GLU A 45 7.96 13.37 -16.90
N LYS A 46 7.42 14.47 -16.36
CA LYS A 46 7.69 15.85 -16.82
C LYS A 46 8.94 16.44 -16.19
N THR A 47 9.15 16.24 -14.89
CA THR A 47 10.26 16.84 -14.15
C THR A 47 10.65 15.96 -12.97
N ARG A 48 11.93 16.01 -12.58
CA ARG A 48 12.44 15.37 -11.36
C ARG A 48 12.65 16.36 -10.21
N ASP A 49 12.27 17.63 -10.41
CA ASP A 49 12.34 18.65 -9.37
C ASP A 49 11.23 18.44 -8.33
N VAL A 50 11.64 18.10 -7.11
CA VAL A 50 10.72 17.82 -6.00
C VAL A 50 9.84 19.03 -5.68
N SER A 51 10.39 20.25 -5.72
CA SER A 51 9.66 21.47 -5.37
C SER A 51 8.57 21.78 -6.40
N ALA A 52 8.85 21.60 -7.69
CA ALA A 52 7.89 21.75 -8.76
C ALA A 52 6.76 20.73 -8.66
N ILE A 53 7.10 19.45 -8.44
CA ILE A 53 6.11 18.37 -8.26
C ILE A 53 5.23 18.64 -7.04
N MET A 54 5.81 19.05 -5.91
CA MET A 54 5.05 19.38 -4.71
C MET A 54 4.04 20.52 -4.96
N LYS A 55 4.45 21.58 -5.67
CA LYS A 55 3.55 22.69 -6.04
C LYS A 55 2.38 22.24 -6.92
N ALA A 56 2.60 21.28 -7.82
CA ALA A 56 1.55 20.76 -8.71
C ALA A 56 0.58 19.79 -8.00
N ILE A 57 1.09 18.96 -7.07
CA ILE A 57 0.31 17.86 -6.47
C ILE A 57 -0.41 18.27 -5.19
N ILE A 58 0.24 19.02 -4.28
CA ILE A 58 -0.36 19.36 -2.97
C ILE A 58 -1.76 19.99 -3.10
N PRO A 59 -2.02 20.93 -4.03
CA PRO A 59 -3.35 21.53 -4.18
C PRO A 59 -4.46 20.54 -4.52
N GLN A 60 -4.14 19.40 -5.15
CA GLN A 60 -5.11 18.37 -5.53
C GLN A 60 -5.46 17.41 -4.37
N PHE A 61 -4.65 17.40 -3.31
CA PHE A 61 -4.76 16.48 -2.18
C PHE A 61 -4.69 17.23 -0.84
N ARG A 62 -5.38 18.37 -0.71
CA ARG A 62 -5.31 19.26 0.47
C ARG A 62 -5.55 18.53 1.79
N GLU A 63 -6.55 17.66 1.83
CA GLU A 63 -6.91 16.85 3.02
C GLU A 63 -5.76 15.93 3.46
N ASN A 64 -4.93 15.49 2.52
CA ASN A 64 -3.79 14.59 2.75
C ASN A 64 -2.44 15.29 2.52
N SER A 65 -2.41 16.64 2.55
CA SER A 65 -1.25 17.45 2.19
C SER A 65 0.00 17.13 3.02
N LYS A 66 -0.18 16.83 4.32
CA LYS A 66 0.92 16.42 5.22
C LYS A 66 1.55 15.10 4.79
N ASP A 67 0.75 14.12 4.38
CA ASP A 67 1.24 12.82 3.92
C ASP A 67 1.88 12.93 2.54
N VAL A 68 1.23 13.66 1.62
CA VAL A 68 1.77 13.95 0.28
C VAL A 68 3.14 14.62 0.36
N SER A 69 3.31 15.60 1.24
CA SER A 69 4.58 16.33 1.41
C SER A 69 5.72 15.42 1.87
N LYS A 70 5.41 14.33 2.59
CA LYS A 70 6.38 13.31 2.99
C LYS A 70 6.63 12.29 1.89
N LEU A 71 5.59 11.90 1.16
CA LEU A 71 5.65 10.85 0.13
C LEU A 71 6.37 11.30 -1.14
N VAL A 72 6.09 12.51 -1.64
CA VAL A 72 6.69 13.03 -2.88
C VAL A 72 8.21 12.94 -2.89
N PRO A 73 8.97 13.51 -1.93
CA PRO A 73 10.44 13.43 -1.96
C PRO A 73 10.96 12.00 -1.85
N LEU A 74 10.30 11.12 -1.10
CA LEU A 74 10.68 9.72 -0.97
C LEU A 74 10.53 8.95 -2.29
N ILE A 75 9.46 9.24 -3.03
CA ILE A 75 9.16 8.57 -4.30
C ILE A 75 10.02 9.14 -5.42
N VAL A 76 10.27 10.45 -5.46
CA VAL A 76 11.15 11.06 -6.48
C VAL A 76 12.59 10.56 -6.33
N LYS A 77 13.08 10.42 -5.09
CA LYS A 77 14.42 9.83 -4.82
C LYS A 77 14.49 8.34 -5.16
N ASN A 78 13.38 7.62 -5.05
CA ASN A 78 13.30 6.19 -5.37
C ASN A 78 12.04 5.88 -6.20
N PRO A 79 12.09 6.10 -7.52
CA PRO A 79 10.95 5.89 -8.42
C PRO A 79 10.44 4.45 -8.44
N GLY A 80 11.26 3.47 -8.05
CA GLY A 80 10.85 2.06 -7.90
C GLY A 80 9.77 1.84 -6.83
N ARG A 81 9.45 2.87 -6.03
CA ARG A 81 8.29 2.86 -5.12
C ARG A 81 6.95 3.10 -5.83
N ILE A 82 6.97 3.56 -7.07
CA ILE A 82 5.75 3.70 -7.87
C ILE A 82 5.34 2.31 -8.37
N PRO A 83 4.10 1.88 -8.13
CA PRO A 83 3.61 0.63 -8.69
C PRO A 83 3.64 0.67 -10.21
N LEU A 84 4.12 -0.40 -10.84
CA LEU A 84 4.13 -0.53 -12.31
C LEU A 84 2.72 -0.37 -12.89
N VAL A 85 1.73 -0.96 -12.21
CA VAL A 85 0.31 -0.87 -12.50
C VAL A 85 -0.40 -0.35 -11.27
N ILE A 86 -1.18 0.73 -11.44
CA ILE A 86 -2.02 1.29 -10.38
C ILE A 86 -3.46 0.89 -10.69
N LEU A 87 -3.87 -0.26 -10.13
CA LEU A 87 -5.25 -0.74 -10.17
C LEU A 87 -6.16 0.19 -9.36
N ASP A 88 -7.46 0.10 -9.54
CA ASP A 88 -8.38 0.76 -8.61
C ASP A 88 -8.50 -0.02 -7.31
N GLN A 89 -8.77 0.71 -6.22
CA GLN A 89 -8.84 0.15 -4.87
C GLN A 89 -9.80 -1.05 -4.79
N ASP A 90 -10.96 -0.96 -5.42
CA ASP A 90 -11.97 -2.03 -5.36
C ASP A 90 -11.50 -3.29 -6.10
N ILE A 91 -10.78 -3.13 -7.21
CA ILE A 91 -10.18 -4.25 -7.94
C ILE A 91 -9.11 -4.92 -7.07
N GLU A 92 -8.20 -4.12 -6.49
CA GLU A 92 -7.14 -4.62 -5.62
C GLU A 92 -7.70 -5.34 -4.38
N PHE A 93 -8.73 -4.76 -3.77
CA PHE A 93 -9.46 -5.35 -2.65
C PHE A 93 -10.09 -6.69 -3.03
N ASN A 94 -10.81 -6.75 -4.16
CA ASN A 94 -11.45 -8.00 -4.61
C ASN A 94 -10.43 -9.08 -4.96
N VAL A 95 -9.31 -8.74 -5.59
CA VAL A 95 -8.23 -9.69 -5.91
C VAL A 95 -7.64 -10.29 -4.63
N LEU A 96 -7.37 -9.45 -3.63
CA LEU A 96 -6.91 -9.91 -2.32
C LEU A 96 -7.97 -10.76 -1.63
N GLN A 97 -9.23 -10.35 -1.66
CA GLN A 97 -10.35 -11.07 -1.03
C GLN A 97 -10.56 -12.45 -1.64
N ASN A 98 -10.46 -12.58 -2.96
CA ASN A 98 -10.55 -13.86 -3.65
C ASN A 98 -9.36 -14.78 -3.31
N SER A 99 -8.21 -14.21 -2.98
CA SER A 99 -6.99 -14.94 -2.58
C SER A 99 -6.91 -15.20 -1.08
N LYS A 100 -7.88 -14.70 -0.29
CA LYS A 100 -7.91 -14.82 1.16
C LYS A 100 -7.74 -16.26 1.63
N LYS A 101 -8.57 -17.17 1.08
CA LYS A 101 -8.58 -18.58 1.47
C LYS A 101 -7.23 -19.26 1.21
N LEU A 102 -6.57 -18.91 0.11
CA LEU A 102 -5.22 -19.41 -0.20
C LEU A 102 -4.22 -19.01 0.88
N PHE A 103 -4.24 -17.76 1.34
CA PHE A 103 -3.37 -17.29 2.42
C PHE A 103 -3.71 -17.92 3.78
N GLU A 104 -4.99 -18.12 4.07
CA GLU A 104 -5.42 -18.82 5.30
C GLU A 104 -4.91 -20.26 5.33
N ASP A 105 -5.03 -20.97 4.20
CA ASP A 105 -4.59 -22.36 4.06
C ASP A 105 -3.06 -22.48 4.11
N GLU A 106 -2.34 -21.52 3.52
CA GLU A 106 -0.87 -21.49 3.47
C GLU A 106 -0.26 -21.16 4.84
N PHE A 107 -0.70 -20.06 5.47
CA PHE A 107 -0.12 -19.57 6.72
C PHE A 107 -0.80 -20.14 7.97
N LYS A 108 -1.83 -20.99 7.80
CA LYS A 108 -2.62 -21.59 8.89
C LYS A 108 -3.12 -20.54 9.89
N SER A 109 -3.57 -19.40 9.36
CA SER A 109 -3.94 -18.20 10.13
C SER A 109 -5.26 -17.64 9.62
N ILE A 110 -5.99 -16.92 10.48
CA ILE A 110 -7.18 -16.17 10.07
C ILE A 110 -6.70 -14.94 9.30
N VAL A 111 -7.08 -14.81 8.03
CA VAL A 111 -6.73 -13.62 7.24
C VAL A 111 -7.91 -12.68 7.27
N GLU A 112 -7.65 -11.38 7.38
CA GLU A 112 -8.67 -10.34 7.26
C GLU A 112 -8.17 -9.28 6.29
N ILE A 113 -9.05 -8.81 5.41
CA ILE A 113 -8.69 -7.82 4.40
C ILE A 113 -9.60 -6.61 4.60
N ILE A 114 -8.98 -5.46 4.87
CA ILE A 114 -9.68 -4.24 5.27
C ILE A 114 -9.17 -3.08 4.42
N LYS A 115 -10.05 -2.16 4.02
CA LYS A 115 -9.61 -0.91 3.40
C LYS A 115 -9.01 0.01 4.46
N ALA A 116 -7.93 0.72 4.13
CA ALA A 116 -7.24 1.55 5.11
C ALA A 116 -8.11 2.66 5.71
N GLU A 117 -9.15 3.11 5.00
CA GLU A 117 -10.12 4.10 5.49
C GLU A 117 -11.08 3.56 6.55
N ASP A 118 -11.34 2.25 6.54
CA ASP A 118 -12.25 1.58 7.47
C ASP A 118 -11.53 1.12 8.76
N SER A 119 -10.20 1.29 8.84
CA SER A 119 -9.40 0.84 9.98
C SER A 119 -8.89 1.99 10.85
N LYS A 120 -8.90 1.78 12.17
CA LYS A 120 -8.25 2.67 13.15
C LYS A 120 -6.77 2.34 13.37
N GLN A 121 -6.26 1.26 12.77
CA GLN A 121 -4.86 0.85 12.93
C GLN A 121 -3.90 1.88 12.30
N ALA A 122 -2.89 2.30 13.07
CA ALA A 122 -1.87 3.22 12.57
C ALA A 122 -1.10 2.65 11.36
N LYS A 123 -0.90 1.32 11.31
CA LYS A 123 -0.21 0.64 10.20
C LYS A 123 -1.01 0.67 8.89
N ALA A 124 -2.34 0.80 8.94
CA ALA A 124 -3.17 0.90 7.74
C ALA A 124 -2.79 2.13 6.87
N LYS A 125 -2.36 3.23 7.51
CA LYS A 125 -1.89 4.44 6.82
C LYS A 125 -0.65 4.21 5.98
N ASN A 126 0.12 3.14 6.24
CA ASN A 126 1.34 2.83 5.49
C ASN A 126 1.06 2.02 4.22
N ALA A 127 -0.15 1.49 4.04
CA ALA A 127 -0.51 0.74 2.84
C ALA A 127 -0.37 1.59 1.58
N MET A 128 0.22 1.03 0.53
CA MET A 128 0.40 1.67 -0.78
C MET A 128 -0.31 0.85 -1.86
N PRO A 129 -0.74 1.47 -2.98
CA PRO A 129 -1.32 0.71 -4.09
C PRO A 129 -0.36 -0.39 -4.55
N GLY A 130 -0.84 -1.62 -4.71
CA GLY A 130 -0.02 -2.79 -5.07
C GLY A 130 0.91 -3.31 -3.98
N LYS A 131 0.92 -2.68 -2.79
CA LYS A 131 1.68 -3.08 -1.59
C LYS A 131 0.83 -2.85 -0.33
N PRO A 132 -0.08 -3.78 0.00
CA PRO A 132 -0.91 -3.67 1.20
C PRO A 132 -0.03 -3.66 2.46
N ALA A 133 -0.51 -3.00 3.52
CA ALA A 133 0.17 -3.08 4.81
C ALA A 133 -0.24 -4.36 5.54
N ILE A 134 0.70 -5.01 6.21
CA ILE A 134 0.50 -6.29 6.88
C ILE A 134 0.62 -6.08 8.39
N VAL A 135 -0.34 -6.63 9.13
CA VAL A 135 -0.31 -6.75 10.59
C VAL A 135 -0.45 -8.20 10.96
N VAL A 136 0.41 -8.64 11.87
CA VAL A 136 0.47 -9.99 12.39
C VAL A 136 0.14 -9.93 13.88
N GLU A 137 -0.74 -10.83 14.33
CA GLU A 137 -1.14 -11.03 15.73
C GLU A 137 -0.99 -12.50 16.16
#